data_AF-A0A8J5HNF6-F1
#
_entry.id   AF-A0A8J5HNF6-F1
#
_cell.length_a   1.000
_cell.length_b   1.000
_cell.length_c   1.000
_cell.angle_alpha   90.00
_cell.angle_beta   90.00
_cell.angle_gamma   90.00
#
_symmetry.space_group_name_H-M   'P 1'
#
loop_
_entity.id
_entity.type
_entity.pdbx_description
1 polymer ?
#
loop_
_entity_poly.entity_id
_entity_poly.type
_entity_poly.pdbx_seq_one_letter_code
_entity_poly.pdbx_strand_id
1 'polypeptide(L)'
;MVMETQAAVVHSESTPIPMENSSYPPFLTTHRNLFEGCCEAEVAAAAEEHHYCDLPLIDLGRLHGDELEAERCKRDISAAAADWGFFQIVNHGVPAKLTARLREEQAKLFRQPFKKKSGENLLDFADDSYRWGTPSATCLRQLSWSEAYHIPLFSSSSDKSTPRSSNCKHVIEKYSSAMSELANRLLDTLAEGIGRDSTHIKDNCTRSTCYLRLNRYPPCPVPSQVFGLVPHTDSDFLTILCPDRVTGLQLKKDSKWFTVKPNPNTLIINIGDLFQAWSNGLYKSVEHRVVSNKYQERFSVAYFVCPSKETMIQSNVEPAKYRKFSFGEYRQQVQQDVSLTGYKVGLASILTEQPVKLVNLKDQVFMSDLDDQIPAAFDPFAEANADDSGAGTKEYVHIRIQQRNGRKSLTTVQGLRKEFSYSKILKDLKKEFCCNGTVVQDPELGQVIQLQGDQRKNVSTFLVQAGIVKKEHIKIHGF
;
A
#
# COMPACT_ATOMS: atom_id res chain seq x y z
N MET A 1 49.40 -40.81 13.63
CA MET A 1 50.05 -39.72 12.89
C MET A 1 48.98 -39.13 11.99
N VAL A 2 48.26 -38.14 12.50
CA VAL A 2 47.10 -37.49 11.85
C VAL A 2 47.63 -36.18 11.28
N MET A 3 47.50 -35.97 9.97
CA MET A 3 47.80 -34.67 9.34
C MET A 3 46.49 -33.91 9.15
N GLU A 4 46.30 -32.85 9.92
CA GLU A 4 45.31 -31.81 9.67
C GLU A 4 45.84 -30.84 8.61
N THR A 5 45.09 -30.65 7.53
CA THR A 5 45.30 -29.57 6.57
C THR A 5 44.34 -28.42 6.90
N GLN A 6 44.86 -27.33 7.48
CA GLN A 6 44.14 -26.06 7.59
C GLN A 6 44.12 -25.35 6.23
N ALA A 7 42.93 -25.13 5.67
CA ALA A 7 42.72 -24.22 4.55
C ALA A 7 42.45 -22.81 5.11
N ALA A 8 43.33 -21.86 4.78
CA ALA A 8 43.20 -20.46 5.15
C ALA A 8 42.05 -19.79 4.38
N VAL A 9 41.05 -19.31 5.12
CA VAL A 9 40.00 -18.43 4.59
C VAL A 9 40.57 -17.01 4.51
N VAL A 10 40.77 -16.52 3.29
CA VAL A 10 41.12 -15.11 3.05
C VAL A 10 39.84 -14.29 3.20
N HIS A 11 39.68 -13.63 4.34
CA HIS A 11 38.68 -12.57 4.50
C HIS A 11 39.16 -11.33 3.73
N SER A 12 38.53 -11.04 2.59
CA SER A 12 38.68 -9.73 1.94
C SER A 12 37.87 -8.71 2.76
N GLU A 13 38.55 -7.88 3.54
CA GLU A 13 37.97 -6.69 4.17
C GLU A 13 37.53 -5.72 3.05
N SER A 14 36.23 -5.66 2.77
CA SER A 14 35.67 -4.62 1.92
C SER A 14 35.70 -3.30 2.69
N THR A 15 36.47 -2.33 2.21
CA THR A 15 36.44 -0.93 2.69
C THR A 15 34.99 -0.43 2.81
N PRO A 16 34.59 0.22 3.92
CA PRO A 16 33.24 0.75 4.08
C PRO A 16 32.95 1.77 2.97
N ILE A 17 31.95 1.49 2.14
CA ILE A 17 31.45 2.46 1.15
C ILE A 17 30.95 3.67 1.95
N PRO A 18 31.41 4.90 1.67
CA PRO A 18 30.88 6.10 2.32
C PRO A 18 29.35 6.11 2.20
N MET A 19 28.62 6.47 3.27
CA MET A 19 27.15 6.45 3.28
C MET A 19 26.53 7.19 2.09
N GLU A 20 27.20 8.21 1.54
CA GLU A 20 26.74 8.95 0.35
C GLU A 20 26.68 8.13 -0.94
N ASN A 21 27.43 7.03 -1.03
CA ASN A 21 27.48 6.15 -2.20
C ASN A 21 26.72 4.83 -1.98
N SER A 22 26.03 4.67 -0.85
CA SER A 22 25.19 3.48 -0.60
C SER A 22 24.02 3.42 -1.58
N SER A 23 23.78 2.24 -2.15
CA SER A 23 22.56 1.99 -2.92
C SER A 23 21.34 1.70 -2.03
N TYR A 24 21.53 1.40 -0.75
CA TYR A 24 20.42 1.03 0.13
C TYR A 24 19.71 2.26 0.72
N PRO A 25 18.37 2.22 0.86
CA PRO A 25 17.66 3.24 1.59
C PRO A 25 18.09 3.33 3.07
N PRO A 26 18.10 4.54 3.66
CA PRO A 26 18.59 4.79 5.00
C PRO A 26 17.55 4.43 6.10
N PHE A 27 17.01 3.21 6.07
CA PHE A 27 15.90 2.77 6.94
C PHE A 27 16.13 3.02 8.43
N LEU A 28 17.26 2.59 8.99
CA LEU A 28 17.55 2.71 10.42
C LEU A 28 17.67 4.17 10.87
N THR A 29 18.29 5.01 10.04
CA THR A 29 18.50 6.42 10.38
C THR A 29 17.21 7.22 10.23
N THR A 30 16.38 6.92 9.24
CA THR A 30 15.13 7.65 8.99
C THR A 30 14.02 7.22 9.95
N HIS A 31 13.94 5.94 10.29
CA HIS A 31 12.90 5.40 11.18
C HIS A 31 13.41 5.14 12.61
N ARG A 32 14.49 5.82 13.04
CA ARG A 32 15.16 5.61 14.33
C ARG A 32 14.17 5.54 15.51
N ASN A 33 13.21 6.46 15.56
CA ASN A 33 12.21 6.53 16.62
C ASN A 33 11.33 5.28 16.74
N LEU A 34 11.15 4.51 15.65
CA LEU A 34 10.37 3.27 15.69
C LEU A 34 11.17 2.11 16.31
N PHE A 35 12.50 2.18 16.25
CA PHE A 35 13.40 1.17 16.83
C PHE A 35 13.79 1.49 18.28
N GLU A 36 13.78 2.78 18.67
CA GLU A 36 14.03 3.24 20.03
C GLU A 36 12.79 3.03 20.92
N GLY A 37 12.67 1.86 21.54
CA GLY A 37 11.59 1.55 22.49
C GLY A 37 11.00 0.14 22.38
N CYS A 38 11.40 -0.65 21.38
CA CYS A 38 10.94 -2.03 21.23
C CYS A 38 11.60 -2.93 22.29
N CYS A 39 10.81 -3.46 23.24
CA CYS A 39 11.28 -4.48 24.16
C CYS A 39 11.37 -5.85 23.45
N GLU A 40 12.38 -6.65 23.81
CA GLU A 40 12.59 -8.01 23.27
C GLU A 40 11.38 -8.94 23.50
N ALA A 41 10.44 -8.57 24.38
CA ALA A 41 9.26 -9.37 24.71
C ALA A 41 8.17 -9.39 23.62
N GLU A 42 8.07 -8.38 22.75
CA GLU A 42 7.15 -8.44 21.59
C GLU A 42 7.62 -9.41 20.49
N VAL A 43 8.89 -9.85 20.58
CA VAL A 43 9.61 -10.62 19.56
C VAL A 43 9.30 -12.13 19.65
N ALA A 44 8.83 -12.63 20.80
CA ALA A 44 8.56 -14.05 21.00
C ALA A 44 7.26 -14.55 20.31
N ALA A 45 6.32 -13.66 19.98
CA ALA A 45 5.03 -14.05 19.39
C ALA A 45 5.10 -14.38 17.87
N ALA A 46 6.26 -14.16 17.23
CA ALA A 46 6.46 -14.36 15.78
C ALA A 46 7.42 -15.52 15.45
N ALA A 47 7.68 -16.41 16.41
CA ALA A 47 8.17 -17.76 16.08
C ALA A 47 7.01 -18.57 15.48
N GLU A 48 6.48 -18.12 14.34
CA GLU A 48 5.46 -18.84 13.59
C GLU A 48 6.09 -20.11 13.02
N GLU A 49 5.41 -21.25 13.19
CA GLU A 49 5.78 -22.51 12.55
C GLU A 49 6.01 -22.25 11.04
N HIS A 50 7.17 -22.67 10.52
CA HIS A 50 7.51 -22.52 9.11
C HIS A 50 6.71 -23.52 8.27
N HIS A 51 5.43 -23.22 8.05
CA HIS A 51 4.63 -23.95 7.09
C HIS A 51 5.03 -23.53 5.68
N TYR A 52 5.39 -24.50 4.86
CA TYR A 52 5.58 -24.30 3.42
C TYR A 52 4.32 -24.79 2.71
N CYS A 53 3.92 -24.10 1.65
CA CYS A 53 2.91 -24.60 0.73
C CYS A 53 3.50 -24.82 -0.66
N ASP A 54 3.03 -25.88 -1.31
CA ASP A 54 3.20 -26.09 -2.74
C ASP A 54 1.93 -25.56 -3.40
N LEU A 55 2.07 -24.41 -4.08
CA LEU A 55 0.98 -23.83 -4.84
C LEU A 55 0.60 -24.75 -6.02
N PRO A 56 -0.66 -24.77 -6.44
CA PRO A 56 -1.05 -25.43 -7.69
C PRO A 56 -0.16 -24.97 -8.84
N LEU A 57 0.46 -25.91 -9.55
CA LEU A 57 1.33 -25.64 -10.70
C LEU A 57 0.58 -25.98 -11.98
N ILE A 58 0.37 -24.96 -12.82
CA ILE A 58 -0.45 -25.08 -14.03
C ILE A 58 0.41 -24.84 -15.27
N ASP A 59 0.33 -25.77 -16.21
CA ASP A 59 0.98 -25.65 -17.51
C ASP A 59 0.04 -24.94 -18.51
N LEU A 60 0.33 -23.68 -18.83
CA LEU A 60 -0.48 -22.92 -19.79
C LEU A 60 -0.31 -23.37 -21.23
N GLY A 61 0.69 -24.20 -21.54
CA GLY A 61 0.82 -24.85 -22.84
C GLY A 61 -0.37 -25.76 -23.14
N ARG A 62 -1.03 -26.31 -22.11
CA ARG A 62 -2.24 -27.15 -22.23
C ARG A 62 -3.44 -26.42 -22.82
N LEU A 63 -3.47 -25.08 -22.76
CA LEU A 63 -4.51 -24.28 -23.43
C LEU A 63 -4.44 -24.35 -24.96
N HIS A 64 -3.28 -24.76 -25.50
CA HIS A 64 -3.06 -24.96 -26.94
C HIS A 64 -3.16 -26.44 -27.34
N GLY A 65 -3.55 -27.33 -26.41
CA GLY A 65 -3.78 -28.75 -26.66
C GLY A 65 -5.11 -29.02 -27.39
N ASP A 66 -5.57 -30.26 -27.32
CA ASP A 66 -6.93 -30.59 -27.77
C ASP A 66 -7.99 -29.93 -26.88
N GLU A 67 -9.24 -29.92 -27.34
CA GLU A 67 -10.37 -29.29 -26.64
C GLU A 67 -10.52 -29.81 -25.21
N LEU A 68 -10.33 -31.10 -24.97
CA LEU A 68 -10.48 -31.70 -23.65
C LEU A 68 -9.34 -31.27 -22.71
N GLU A 69 -8.11 -31.22 -23.19
CA GLU A 69 -6.95 -30.72 -22.44
C GLU A 69 -7.08 -29.24 -22.10
N ALA A 70 -7.51 -28.42 -23.07
CA ALA A 70 -7.73 -27.00 -22.88
C ALA A 70 -8.79 -26.75 -21.80
N GLU A 71 -9.94 -27.42 -21.87
CA GLU A 71 -11.01 -27.31 -20.87
C GLU A 71 -10.57 -27.77 -19.48
N ARG A 72 -9.77 -28.84 -19.40
CA ARG A 72 -9.16 -29.27 -18.12
C ARG A 72 -8.23 -28.20 -17.56
N CYS A 73 -7.39 -27.59 -18.40
CA CYS A 73 -6.49 -26.53 -17.97
C CYS A 73 -7.26 -25.31 -17.45
N LYS A 74 -8.33 -24.88 -18.14
CA LYS A 74 -9.20 -23.79 -17.67
C LYS A 74 -9.82 -24.11 -16.32
N ARG A 75 -10.32 -25.34 -16.14
CA ARG A 75 -10.89 -25.80 -14.86
C ARG A 75 -9.85 -25.80 -13.73
N ASP A 76 -8.61 -26.23 -14.02
CA ASP A 76 -7.51 -26.24 -13.04
C ASP A 76 -7.18 -24.79 -12.61
N ILE A 77 -7.19 -23.83 -13.53
CA ILE A 77 -7.01 -22.40 -13.25
C ILE A 77 -8.13 -21.88 -12.34
N SER A 78 -9.39 -22.11 -12.71
CA SER A 78 -10.54 -21.68 -11.89
C SER A 78 -10.56 -22.31 -10.50
N ALA A 79 -10.24 -23.60 -10.41
CA ALA A 79 -10.16 -24.31 -9.13
C ALA A 79 -9.05 -23.75 -8.23
N ALA A 80 -7.88 -23.46 -8.80
CA ALA A 80 -6.79 -22.85 -8.04
C ALA A 80 -7.11 -21.42 -7.58
N ALA A 81 -7.75 -20.61 -8.44
CA ALA A 81 -8.23 -19.29 -8.08
C ALA A 81 -9.29 -19.31 -6.96
N ALA A 82 -10.17 -20.33 -6.95
CA ALA A 82 -11.22 -20.49 -5.95
C ALA A 82 -10.74 -21.09 -4.62
N ASP A 83 -9.85 -22.09 -4.65
CA ASP A 83 -9.35 -22.72 -3.41
C ASP A 83 -8.24 -21.89 -2.77
N TRP A 84 -7.25 -21.49 -3.56
CA TRP A 84 -6.02 -20.86 -3.07
C TRP A 84 -5.97 -19.36 -3.29
N GLY A 85 -6.60 -18.84 -4.34
CA GLY A 85 -6.39 -17.44 -4.76
C GLY A 85 -4.98 -17.15 -5.30
N PHE A 86 -4.11 -18.15 -5.28
CA PHE A 86 -2.71 -18.12 -5.69
C PHE A 86 -2.38 -19.41 -6.45
N PHE A 87 -1.60 -19.31 -7.53
CA PHE A 87 -1.09 -20.47 -8.25
C PHE A 87 0.17 -20.13 -9.04
N GLN A 88 0.94 -21.16 -9.41
CA GLN A 88 2.11 -21.03 -10.27
C GLN A 88 1.76 -21.43 -11.70
N ILE A 89 2.36 -20.76 -12.68
CA ILE A 89 2.23 -21.09 -14.09
C ILE A 89 3.58 -21.36 -14.75
N VAL A 90 3.61 -22.33 -15.67
CA VAL A 90 4.72 -22.63 -16.60
C VAL A 90 4.23 -22.55 -18.04
N ASN A 91 5.18 -22.57 -19.00
CA ASN A 91 4.89 -22.48 -20.43
C ASN A 91 3.97 -21.31 -20.80
N HIS A 92 4.11 -20.20 -20.05
CA HIS A 92 3.26 -19.02 -20.13
C HIS A 92 3.53 -18.12 -21.33
N GLY A 93 4.52 -18.44 -22.18
CA GLY A 93 4.84 -17.71 -23.41
C GLY A 93 5.71 -16.46 -23.23
N VAL A 94 5.83 -15.90 -22.02
CA VAL A 94 6.79 -14.81 -21.74
C VAL A 94 8.24 -15.30 -21.97
N PRO A 95 9.04 -14.67 -22.86
CA PRO A 95 10.37 -15.16 -23.20
C PRO A 95 11.36 -15.11 -22.03
N ALA A 96 11.99 -16.25 -21.70
CA ALA A 96 12.95 -16.33 -20.59
C ALA A 96 14.14 -15.34 -20.72
N LYS A 97 14.61 -15.11 -21.95
CA LYS A 97 15.67 -14.13 -22.25
C LYS A 97 15.24 -12.69 -21.91
N LEU A 98 13.95 -12.36 -22.11
CA LEU A 98 13.41 -11.04 -21.80
C LEU A 98 13.32 -10.86 -20.28
N THR A 99 12.83 -11.87 -19.56
CA THR A 99 12.81 -11.87 -18.09
C THR A 99 14.22 -11.75 -17.49
N ALA A 100 15.20 -12.46 -18.04
CA ALA A 100 16.59 -12.37 -17.58
C ALA A 100 17.18 -10.96 -17.79
N ARG A 101 16.94 -10.36 -18.97
CA ARG A 101 17.34 -8.98 -19.25
C ARG A 101 16.67 -7.97 -18.31
N LEU A 102 15.36 -8.13 -18.05
CA LEU A 102 14.66 -7.25 -17.12
C LEU A 102 15.27 -7.33 -15.72
N ARG A 103 15.56 -8.53 -15.22
CA ARG A 103 16.21 -8.71 -13.90
C ARG A 103 17.58 -8.05 -13.84
N GLU A 104 18.36 -8.13 -14.92
CA GLU A 104 19.67 -7.47 -14.99
C GLU A 104 19.54 -5.94 -14.92
N GLU A 105 18.63 -5.37 -15.72
CA GLU A 105 18.37 -3.92 -15.73
C GLU A 105 17.75 -3.43 -14.41
N GLN A 106 16.85 -4.22 -13.80
CA GLN A 106 16.31 -3.97 -12.46
C GLN A 106 17.44 -3.89 -11.42
N ALA A 107 18.37 -4.85 -11.43
CA ALA A 107 19.49 -4.84 -10.51
C ALA A 107 20.42 -3.64 -10.72
N LYS A 108 20.70 -3.26 -11.98
CA LYS A 108 21.48 -2.05 -12.31
C LYS A 108 20.80 -0.78 -11.81
N LEU A 109 19.48 -0.68 -11.97
CA LEU A 109 18.67 0.45 -11.51
C LEU A 109 18.75 0.60 -9.99
N PHE A 110 18.48 -0.48 -9.25
CA PHE A 110 18.50 -0.45 -7.79
C PHE A 110 19.89 -0.29 -7.18
N ARG A 111 20.96 -0.64 -7.90
CA ARG A 111 22.35 -0.45 -7.46
C ARG A 111 22.85 0.99 -7.62
N GLN A 112 22.09 1.88 -8.25
CA GLN A 112 22.40 3.31 -8.23
C GLN A 112 22.38 3.85 -6.78
N PRO A 113 23.18 4.88 -6.47
CA PRO A 113 23.17 5.51 -5.14
C PRO A 113 21.76 5.93 -4.74
N PHE A 114 21.41 5.74 -3.46
CA PHE A 114 20.07 6.04 -2.95
C PHE A 114 19.64 7.49 -3.25
N LYS A 115 20.54 8.47 -3.05
CA LYS A 115 20.28 9.89 -3.34
C LYS A 115 19.81 10.13 -4.78
N LYS A 116 20.39 9.39 -5.75
CA LYS A 116 19.98 9.47 -7.15
C LYS A 116 18.60 8.87 -7.37
N LYS A 117 18.37 7.68 -6.81
CA LYS A 117 17.06 7.01 -6.92
C LYS A 117 15.92 7.81 -6.30
N SER A 118 16.18 8.51 -5.19
CA SER A 118 15.19 9.30 -4.47
C SER A 118 15.01 10.74 -4.95
N GLY A 119 15.98 11.27 -5.70
CA GLY A 119 16.02 12.70 -6.05
C GLY A 119 16.12 12.99 -7.55
N GLU A 120 16.37 11.99 -8.38
CA GLU A 120 16.45 12.11 -9.84
C GLU A 120 15.43 11.19 -10.49
N ASN A 121 14.84 11.68 -11.58
CA ASN A 121 13.96 10.89 -12.42
C ASN A 121 14.80 10.00 -13.37
N LEU A 122 15.34 8.90 -12.85
CA LEU A 122 16.34 8.07 -13.53
C LEU A 122 15.87 7.42 -14.86
N LEU A 123 14.57 7.38 -15.12
CA LEU A 123 13.97 6.70 -16.27
C LEU A 123 12.94 7.55 -17.01
N ASP A 124 12.86 8.84 -16.69
CA ASP A 124 11.80 9.75 -17.17
C ASP A 124 10.39 9.16 -16.93
N PHE A 125 10.18 8.55 -15.77
CA PHE A 125 8.86 8.13 -15.28
C PHE A 125 8.16 9.29 -14.57
N ALA A 126 6.98 9.12 -13.98
CA ALA A 126 6.43 10.17 -13.13
C ALA A 126 7.38 10.45 -11.94
N ASP A 127 7.41 11.70 -11.46
CA ASP A 127 8.33 12.17 -10.41
C ASP A 127 8.19 11.39 -9.07
N ASP A 128 7.07 10.69 -8.86
CA ASP A 128 6.78 9.85 -7.67
C ASP A 128 6.86 8.32 -7.93
N SER A 129 7.59 7.90 -8.96
CA SER A 129 7.74 6.48 -9.32
C SER A 129 8.57 5.68 -8.31
N TYR A 130 9.57 6.28 -7.67
CA TYR A 130 10.42 5.60 -6.70
C TYR A 130 9.89 5.73 -5.27
N ARG A 131 9.82 4.61 -4.55
CA ARG A 131 9.31 4.53 -3.17
C ARG A 131 10.19 3.65 -2.32
N TRP A 132 10.22 3.93 -1.03
CA TRP A 132 10.91 3.08 -0.07
C TRP A 132 10.31 3.28 1.33
N GLY A 133 10.40 2.24 2.15
CA GLY A 133 9.86 2.30 3.50
C GLY A 133 8.34 2.47 3.54
N THR A 134 7.90 2.94 4.69
CA THR A 134 6.52 3.36 4.92
C THR A 134 6.61 4.67 5.73
N PRO A 135 6.64 5.85 5.06
CA PRO A 135 6.84 7.12 5.74
C PRO A 135 5.81 7.41 6.84
N SER A 136 4.58 6.91 6.69
CA SER A 136 3.49 7.05 7.66
C SER A 136 3.49 5.98 8.76
N ALA A 137 4.49 5.10 8.84
CA ALA A 137 4.53 4.04 9.85
C ALA A 137 4.68 4.61 11.26
N THR A 138 3.80 4.18 12.16
CA THR A 138 3.83 4.56 13.58
C THR A 138 4.45 3.48 14.47
N CYS A 139 4.62 2.26 13.93
CA CYS A 139 5.29 1.13 14.60
C CYS A 139 5.99 0.22 13.57
N LEU A 140 6.87 -0.67 14.04
CA LEU A 140 7.64 -1.58 13.17
C LEU A 140 6.77 -2.54 12.35
N ARG A 141 5.58 -2.89 12.84
CA ARG A 141 4.63 -3.77 12.12
C ARG A 141 3.99 -3.09 10.91
N GLN A 142 4.01 -1.76 10.84
CA GLN A 142 3.55 -0.97 9.70
C GLN A 142 4.68 -0.61 8.73
N LEU A 143 5.93 -0.90 9.07
CA LEU A 143 7.09 -0.55 8.24
C LEU A 143 7.38 -1.66 7.23
N SER A 144 7.49 -1.28 5.95
CA SER A 144 8.00 -2.17 4.89
C SER A 144 9.50 -1.94 4.66
N TRP A 145 10.32 -2.97 4.88
CA TRP A 145 11.76 -2.98 4.61
C TRP A 145 12.03 -3.26 3.12
N SER A 146 11.53 -2.38 2.27
CA SER A 146 11.64 -2.51 0.82
C SER A 146 11.74 -1.16 0.14
N GLU A 147 12.28 -1.19 -1.07
CA GLU A 147 12.20 -0.11 -2.06
C GLU A 147 11.54 -0.65 -3.34
N ALA A 148 10.88 0.24 -4.08
CA ALA A 148 10.17 -0.11 -5.29
C ALA A 148 10.16 1.01 -6.32
N TYR A 149 10.13 0.64 -7.59
CA TYR A 149 9.72 1.52 -8.69
C TYR A 149 8.32 1.13 -9.13
N HIS A 150 7.37 2.05 -9.01
CA HIS A 150 6.05 2.00 -9.64
C HIS A 150 6.13 2.62 -11.02
N ILE A 151 5.91 1.81 -12.04
CA ILE A 151 6.11 2.19 -13.43
C ILE A 151 4.76 2.13 -14.14
N PRO A 152 4.08 3.27 -14.35
CA PRO A 152 2.91 3.31 -15.22
C PRO A 152 3.33 2.90 -16.63
N LEU A 153 2.48 2.12 -17.30
CA LEU A 153 2.80 1.60 -18.64
C LEU A 153 2.28 2.50 -19.77
N PHE A 154 1.90 3.73 -19.42
CA PHE A 154 1.59 4.78 -20.38
C PHE A 154 2.89 5.40 -20.91
N SER A 155 3.05 5.41 -22.22
CA SER A 155 4.07 6.22 -22.88
C SER A 155 3.57 7.66 -22.92
N SER A 156 4.06 8.53 -22.03
CA SER A 156 4.01 9.97 -22.30
C SER A 156 4.90 10.24 -23.52
N SER A 157 4.28 10.29 -24.71
CA SER A 157 4.95 10.77 -25.90
C SER A 157 5.09 12.29 -25.81
N SER A 158 6.16 12.77 -25.19
CA SER A 158 6.50 14.20 -25.26
C SER A 158 7.96 14.44 -24.86
N ASP A 159 8.91 13.84 -25.58
CA ASP A 159 9.85 14.66 -26.35
C ASP A 159 10.72 13.77 -27.25
N LYS A 160 10.82 14.09 -28.54
CA LYS A 160 11.77 13.43 -29.46
C LYS A 160 13.19 13.99 -29.31
N SER A 161 13.41 14.87 -28.32
CA SER A 161 14.62 15.67 -28.17
C SER A 161 15.66 15.07 -27.21
N THR A 162 15.33 14.07 -26.40
CA THR A 162 16.29 13.40 -25.50
C THR A 162 16.96 12.20 -26.18
N PRO A 163 18.26 12.27 -26.52
CA PRO A 163 18.95 11.20 -27.22
C PRO A 163 19.42 10.15 -26.20
N ARG A 164 18.53 9.23 -25.82
CA ARG A 164 18.79 7.87 -25.29
C ARG A 164 17.59 7.41 -24.46
N SER A 165 16.65 6.67 -25.06
CA SER A 165 15.87 5.74 -24.23
C SER A 165 16.87 4.77 -23.60
N SER A 166 16.94 4.75 -22.26
CA SER A 166 17.82 3.82 -21.56
C SER A 166 17.45 2.39 -21.98
N ASN A 167 18.45 1.51 -22.12
CA ASN A 167 18.20 0.09 -22.45
C ASN A 167 17.16 -0.53 -21.49
N CYS A 168 17.16 -0.08 -20.23
CA CYS A 168 16.17 -0.42 -19.21
C CYS A 168 14.73 -0.11 -19.62
N LYS A 169 14.43 1.13 -20.08
CA LYS A 169 13.06 1.54 -20.48
C LYS A 169 12.50 0.65 -21.60
N HIS A 170 13.30 0.39 -22.63
CA HIS A 170 12.91 -0.48 -23.75
C HIS A 170 12.65 -1.93 -23.32
N VAL A 171 13.46 -2.45 -22.38
CA VAL A 171 13.27 -3.79 -21.82
C VAL A 171 11.98 -3.87 -21.01
N ILE A 172 11.70 -2.84 -20.21
CA ILE A 172 10.45 -2.71 -19.44
C ILE A 172 9.24 -2.69 -20.38
N GLU A 173 9.24 -1.84 -21.40
CA GLU A 173 8.13 -1.74 -22.37
C GLU A 173 7.85 -3.08 -23.06
N LYS A 174 8.89 -3.78 -23.53
CA LYS A 174 8.75 -5.11 -24.13
C LYS A 174 8.21 -6.14 -23.16
N TYR A 175 8.71 -6.15 -21.93
CA TYR A 175 8.24 -7.08 -20.91
C TYR A 175 6.78 -6.82 -20.54
N SER A 176 6.40 -5.56 -20.40
CA SER A 176 5.03 -5.14 -20.12
C SER A 176 4.07 -5.50 -21.25
N SER A 177 4.50 -5.44 -22.52
CA SER A 177 3.71 -5.96 -23.65
C SER A 177 3.43 -7.45 -23.50
N ALA A 178 4.46 -8.25 -23.23
CA ALA A 178 4.32 -9.70 -23.06
C ALA A 178 3.45 -10.07 -21.83
N MET A 179 3.55 -9.29 -20.74
CA MET A 179 2.71 -9.46 -19.56
C MET A 179 1.26 -9.08 -19.81
N SER A 180 1.00 -8.02 -20.58
CA SER A 180 -0.35 -7.62 -20.99
C SER A 180 -1.05 -8.71 -21.82
N GLU A 181 -0.34 -9.34 -22.76
CA GLU A 181 -0.86 -10.46 -23.55
C GLU A 181 -1.15 -11.70 -22.69
N LEU A 182 -0.27 -12.01 -21.74
CA LEU A 182 -0.51 -13.09 -20.77
C LEU A 182 -1.70 -12.78 -19.85
N ALA A 183 -1.80 -11.55 -19.34
CA ALA A 183 -2.90 -11.10 -18.50
C ALA A 183 -4.25 -11.25 -19.21
N ASN A 184 -4.35 -10.84 -20.48
CA ASN A 184 -5.57 -10.99 -21.26
C ASN A 184 -6.01 -12.45 -21.39
N ARG A 185 -5.09 -13.38 -21.66
CA ARG A 185 -5.41 -14.82 -21.73
C ARG A 185 -5.89 -15.38 -20.39
N LEU A 186 -5.27 -14.94 -19.29
CA LEU A 186 -5.67 -15.34 -17.94
C LEU A 186 -7.05 -14.78 -17.57
N LEU A 187 -7.31 -13.51 -17.89
CA LEU A 187 -8.61 -12.87 -17.70
C LEU A 187 -9.71 -13.59 -18.48
N ASP A 188 -9.46 -13.96 -19.74
CA ASP A 188 -10.40 -14.72 -20.58
C ASP A 188 -10.78 -16.04 -19.90
N THR A 189 -9.76 -16.80 -19.49
CA THR A 189 -9.97 -18.11 -18.85
C THR A 189 -10.70 -18.00 -17.51
N LEU A 190 -10.30 -17.04 -16.67
CA LEU A 190 -10.91 -16.85 -15.35
C LEU A 190 -12.35 -16.32 -15.45
N ALA A 191 -12.63 -15.41 -16.40
CA ALA A 191 -13.97 -14.89 -16.67
C ALA A 191 -14.90 -15.99 -17.18
N GLU A 192 -14.43 -16.82 -18.10
CA GLU A 192 -15.17 -18.00 -18.58
C GLU A 192 -15.51 -18.94 -17.41
N GLY A 193 -14.58 -19.15 -16.48
CA GLY A 193 -14.81 -19.98 -15.28
C GLY A 193 -15.88 -19.46 -14.32
N ILE A 194 -16.28 -18.19 -14.42
CA ILE A 194 -17.43 -17.62 -13.69
C ILE A 194 -18.64 -17.39 -14.61
N GLY A 195 -18.61 -17.91 -15.84
CA GLY A 195 -19.68 -17.78 -16.83
C GLY A 195 -19.86 -16.36 -17.37
N ARG A 196 -18.78 -15.57 -17.46
CA ARG A 196 -18.81 -14.18 -17.91
C ARG A 196 -17.86 -13.92 -19.06
N ASP A 197 -18.21 -12.94 -19.87
CA ASP A 197 -17.32 -12.38 -20.88
C ASP A 197 -16.32 -11.39 -20.23
N SER A 198 -15.08 -11.45 -20.69
CA SER A 198 -13.96 -10.63 -20.19
C SER A 198 -13.79 -9.32 -20.95
N THR A 199 -14.50 -9.08 -22.06
CA THR A 199 -14.29 -7.94 -22.97
C THR A 199 -14.40 -6.63 -22.22
N HIS A 200 -15.44 -6.47 -21.40
CA HIS A 200 -15.60 -5.27 -20.56
C HIS A 200 -14.41 -5.02 -19.64
N ILE A 201 -13.79 -6.05 -19.06
CA ILE A 201 -12.61 -5.87 -18.20
C ILE A 201 -11.39 -5.52 -19.05
N LYS A 202 -11.16 -6.23 -20.16
CA LYS A 202 -10.00 -5.99 -21.03
C LYS A 202 -10.01 -4.59 -21.64
N ASP A 203 -11.18 -4.10 -22.04
CA ASP A 203 -11.35 -2.75 -22.59
C ASP A 203 -11.03 -1.66 -21.56
N ASN A 204 -11.24 -1.96 -20.27
CA ASN A 204 -10.97 -1.05 -19.17
C ASN A 204 -9.59 -1.26 -18.52
N CYS A 205 -8.98 -2.44 -18.65
CA CYS A 205 -7.65 -2.78 -18.16
C CYS A 205 -6.62 -2.65 -19.27
N THR A 206 -6.46 -1.43 -19.76
CA THR A 206 -5.50 -1.14 -20.82
C THR A 206 -4.09 -1.00 -20.27
N ARG A 207 -3.09 -0.87 -21.15
CA ARG A 207 -1.72 -0.57 -20.73
C ARG A 207 -1.63 0.74 -19.95
N SER A 208 -2.48 1.73 -20.18
CA SER A 208 -2.39 2.99 -19.44
C SER A 208 -2.92 2.89 -18.01
N THR A 209 -3.68 1.85 -17.67
CA THR A 209 -4.24 1.65 -16.33
C THR A 209 -3.47 0.61 -15.53
N CYS A 210 -2.84 -0.36 -16.21
CA CYS A 210 -1.94 -1.33 -15.60
C CYS A 210 -0.57 -0.72 -15.32
N TYR A 211 0.14 -1.27 -14.33
CA TYR A 211 1.48 -0.82 -14.00
C TYR A 211 2.39 -1.98 -13.60
N LEU A 212 3.69 -1.75 -13.74
CA LEU A 212 4.74 -2.69 -13.34
C LEU A 212 5.40 -2.18 -12.05
N ARG A 213 5.54 -3.03 -11.05
CA ARG A 213 6.31 -2.73 -9.83
C ARG A 213 7.58 -3.56 -9.78
N LEU A 214 8.72 -2.90 -9.85
CA LEU A 214 10.01 -3.50 -9.55
C LEU A 214 10.23 -3.37 -8.05
N ASN A 215 10.44 -4.47 -7.33
CA ASN A 215 10.69 -4.45 -5.87
C ASN A 215 12.10 -4.92 -5.57
N ARG A 216 12.72 -4.30 -4.56
CA ARG A 216 13.93 -4.79 -3.90
C ARG A 216 13.75 -4.78 -2.40
N TYR A 217 14.14 -5.88 -1.77
CA TYR A 217 14.12 -6.09 -0.33
C TYR A 217 15.58 -6.22 0.13
N PRO A 218 16.16 -5.16 0.71
CA PRO A 218 17.52 -5.22 1.24
C PRO A 218 17.67 -6.21 2.39
N PRO A 219 18.90 -6.66 2.69
CA PRO A 219 19.17 -7.38 3.93
C PRO A 219 18.73 -6.55 5.14
N CYS A 220 18.01 -7.17 6.08
CA CYS A 220 17.44 -6.54 7.26
C CYS A 220 18.15 -7.06 8.52
N PRO A 221 18.74 -6.18 9.36
CA PRO A 221 19.44 -6.62 10.57
C PRO A 221 18.49 -7.20 11.64
N VAL A 222 17.19 -6.89 11.57
CA VAL A 222 16.16 -7.24 12.56
C VAL A 222 14.95 -7.92 11.90
N PRO A 223 15.14 -9.06 11.20
CA PRO A 223 14.12 -9.59 10.31
C PRO A 223 12.87 -10.14 11.04
N SER A 224 12.97 -10.40 12.34
CA SER A 224 11.85 -10.82 13.19
C SER A 224 10.92 -9.66 13.59
N GLN A 225 11.34 -8.41 13.40
CA GLN A 225 10.59 -7.22 13.85
C GLN A 225 9.91 -6.46 12.70
N VAL A 226 10.42 -6.59 11.48
CA VAL A 226 9.98 -5.78 10.33
C VAL A 226 9.69 -6.68 9.14
N PHE A 227 8.60 -6.39 8.42
CA PHE A 227 8.27 -7.07 7.19
C PHE A 227 9.09 -6.52 6.02
N GLY A 228 9.45 -7.36 5.05
CA GLY A 228 9.87 -6.86 3.73
C GLY A 228 8.75 -6.09 3.06
N LEU A 229 7.52 -6.60 3.14
CA LEU A 229 6.29 -5.93 2.75
C LEU A 229 5.19 -6.34 3.71
N VAL A 230 4.49 -5.36 4.28
CA VAL A 230 3.43 -5.59 5.28
C VAL A 230 2.28 -6.47 4.74
N PRO A 231 1.54 -7.18 5.61
CA PRO A 231 0.34 -7.91 5.21
C PRO A 231 -0.67 -7.05 4.46
N HIS A 232 -1.13 -7.52 3.31
CA HIS A 232 -2.14 -6.84 2.47
C HIS A 232 -2.84 -7.80 1.51
N THR A 233 -3.93 -7.34 0.91
CA THR A 233 -4.51 -7.89 -0.32
C THR A 233 -4.28 -6.91 -1.47
N ASP A 234 -4.17 -7.40 -2.69
CA ASP A 234 -4.04 -6.55 -3.87
C ASP A 234 -5.39 -5.97 -4.27
N SER A 235 -5.42 -4.67 -4.58
CA SER A 235 -6.65 -3.94 -4.94
C SER A 235 -7.03 -4.12 -6.41
N ASP A 236 -6.33 -4.94 -7.18
CA ASP A 236 -6.46 -5.08 -8.63
C ASP A 236 -7.41 -6.24 -9.02
N PHE A 237 -7.45 -6.61 -10.31
CA PHE A 237 -8.09 -7.86 -10.72
C PHE A 237 -7.14 -9.06 -10.55
N LEU A 238 -5.91 -8.90 -11.00
CA LEU A 238 -4.96 -9.99 -11.12
C LEU A 238 -3.54 -9.43 -11.03
N THR A 239 -2.72 -10.02 -10.17
CA THR A 239 -1.29 -9.76 -10.13
C THR A 239 -0.52 -10.93 -10.74
N ILE A 240 0.42 -10.61 -11.63
CA ILE A 240 1.38 -11.55 -12.23
C ILE A 240 2.76 -11.25 -11.65
N LEU A 241 3.21 -12.10 -10.73
CA LEU A 241 4.47 -11.96 -10.03
C LEU A 241 5.56 -12.84 -10.67
N CYS A 242 6.67 -12.21 -11.06
CA CYS A 242 7.92 -12.88 -11.35
C CYS A 242 8.77 -12.90 -10.06
N PRO A 243 8.84 -14.05 -9.36
CA PRO A 243 9.57 -14.16 -8.11
C PRO A 243 11.08 -14.21 -8.37
N ASP A 244 11.85 -13.96 -7.31
CA ASP A 244 13.28 -14.26 -7.24
C ASP A 244 13.50 -15.67 -6.64
N ARG A 245 14.74 -16.14 -6.68
CA ARG A 245 15.17 -17.41 -6.06
C ARG A 245 15.21 -17.33 -4.54
N VAL A 246 15.30 -16.13 -3.99
CA VAL A 246 15.28 -15.88 -2.55
C VAL A 246 13.84 -15.95 -2.04
N THR A 247 13.61 -16.80 -1.03
CA THR A 247 12.32 -16.93 -0.36
C THR A 247 11.93 -15.64 0.37
N GLY A 248 10.63 -15.43 0.55
CA GLY A 248 10.13 -14.29 1.31
C GLY A 248 8.62 -14.09 1.22
N LEU A 249 8.01 -14.47 0.10
CA LEU A 249 6.56 -14.38 -0.06
C LEU A 249 5.86 -15.38 0.87
N GLN A 250 4.91 -14.87 1.65
CA GLN A 250 4.00 -15.67 2.45
C GLN A 250 2.56 -15.29 2.14
N LEU A 251 1.68 -16.29 2.12
CA LEU A 251 0.23 -16.11 1.96
C LEU A 251 -0.49 -16.67 3.18
N LYS A 252 -1.68 -16.15 3.46
CA LYS A 252 -2.49 -16.59 4.59
C LYS A 252 -3.61 -17.51 4.13
N LYS A 253 -3.62 -18.75 4.60
CA LYS A 253 -4.70 -19.72 4.37
C LYS A 253 -5.13 -20.30 5.71
N ASP A 254 -6.44 -20.40 5.94
CA ASP A 254 -7.01 -20.95 7.18
C ASP A 254 -6.41 -20.33 8.46
N SER A 255 -6.26 -19.00 8.45
CA SER A 255 -5.65 -18.19 9.52
C SER A 255 -4.17 -18.49 9.82
N LYS A 256 -3.48 -19.25 8.97
CA LYS A 256 -2.05 -19.57 9.08
C LYS A 256 -1.25 -18.98 7.92
N TRP A 257 -0.02 -18.57 8.20
CA TRP A 257 0.92 -18.09 7.18
C TRP A 257 1.68 -19.25 6.57
N PHE A 258 1.70 -19.32 5.24
CA PHE A 258 2.43 -20.31 4.47
C PHE A 258 3.48 -19.63 3.59
N THR A 259 4.70 -20.15 3.64
CA THR A 259 5.81 -19.69 2.81
C THR A 259 5.73 -20.34 1.43
N VAL A 260 5.70 -19.52 0.39
CA VAL A 260 5.69 -19.98 -1.01
C VAL A 260 7.11 -20.36 -1.40
N LYS A 261 7.32 -21.61 -1.83
CA LYS A 261 8.62 -22.07 -2.29
C LYS A 261 9.01 -21.35 -3.60
N PRO A 262 10.22 -20.77 -3.69
CA PRO A 262 10.70 -20.17 -4.94
C PRO A 262 10.79 -21.21 -6.07
N ASN A 263 10.19 -20.90 -7.21
CA ASN A 263 10.35 -21.68 -8.43
C ASN A 263 10.78 -20.74 -9.59
N PRO A 264 12.07 -20.77 -9.99
CA PRO A 264 12.64 -19.77 -10.90
C PRO A 264 12.09 -19.83 -12.33
N ASN A 265 11.40 -20.91 -12.69
CA ASN A 265 10.84 -21.14 -14.02
C ASN A 265 9.34 -20.84 -14.09
N THR A 266 8.76 -20.31 -13.02
CA THR A 266 7.33 -20.00 -12.94
C THR A 266 7.08 -18.51 -12.76
N LEU A 267 5.87 -18.10 -13.16
CA LEU A 267 5.24 -16.90 -12.63
C LEU A 267 4.22 -17.33 -11.56
N ILE A 268 4.04 -16.51 -10.55
CA ILE A 268 2.99 -16.68 -9.54
C ILE A 268 1.85 -15.74 -9.90
N ILE A 269 0.64 -16.27 -9.92
CA ILE A 269 -0.58 -15.52 -10.15
C ILE A 269 -1.30 -15.39 -8.82
N ASN A 270 -1.83 -14.21 -8.53
CA ASN A 270 -2.80 -14.03 -7.44
C ASN A 270 -3.99 -13.20 -7.85
N ILE A 271 -5.14 -13.57 -7.29
CA ILE A 271 -6.41 -12.90 -7.48
C ILE A 271 -6.45 -11.65 -6.59
N GLY A 272 -6.89 -10.53 -7.15
CA GLY A 272 -7.08 -9.28 -6.43
C GLY A 272 -8.53 -9.07 -5.97
N ASP A 273 -8.72 -8.02 -5.18
CA ASP A 273 -10.00 -7.68 -4.56
C ASP A 273 -11.11 -7.40 -5.60
N LEU A 274 -10.79 -6.77 -6.73
CA LEU A 274 -11.81 -6.48 -7.75
C LEU A 274 -12.34 -7.76 -8.36
N PHE A 275 -11.49 -8.75 -8.61
CA PHE A 275 -11.92 -10.03 -9.18
C PHE A 275 -12.70 -10.84 -8.14
N GLN A 276 -12.28 -10.85 -6.88
CA GLN A 276 -13.10 -11.46 -5.82
C GLN A 276 -14.51 -10.82 -5.78
N ALA A 277 -14.63 -9.50 -5.82
CA ALA A 277 -15.92 -8.83 -5.84
C ALA A 277 -16.73 -9.14 -7.11
N TRP A 278 -16.07 -9.12 -8.27
CA TRP A 278 -16.68 -9.37 -9.58
C TRP A 278 -17.18 -10.81 -9.76
N SER A 279 -16.51 -11.78 -9.13
CA SER A 279 -16.87 -13.20 -9.08
C SER A 279 -17.79 -13.57 -7.90
N ASN A 280 -18.35 -12.56 -7.22
CA ASN A 280 -19.20 -12.73 -6.02
C ASN A 280 -18.56 -13.52 -4.87
N GLY A 281 -17.23 -13.51 -4.78
CA GLY A 281 -16.49 -14.26 -3.78
C GLY A 281 -16.10 -15.68 -4.18
N LEU A 282 -16.33 -16.09 -5.45
CA LEU A 282 -15.91 -17.40 -5.94
C LEU A 282 -14.38 -17.52 -5.97
N TYR A 283 -13.70 -16.53 -6.55
CA TYR A 283 -12.24 -16.46 -6.52
C TYR A 283 -11.77 -15.65 -5.31
N LYS A 284 -10.66 -16.07 -4.71
CA LYS A 284 -10.21 -15.55 -3.41
C LYS A 284 -9.05 -14.57 -3.57
N SER A 285 -9.26 -13.33 -3.16
CA SER A 285 -8.19 -12.39 -2.85
C SER A 285 -7.61 -12.74 -1.48
N VAL A 286 -6.34 -13.12 -1.45
CA VAL A 286 -5.69 -13.68 -0.26
C VAL A 286 -4.68 -12.71 0.32
N GLU A 287 -4.78 -12.52 1.65
CA GLU A 287 -3.83 -11.72 2.41
C GLU A 287 -2.44 -12.35 2.30
N HIS A 288 -1.47 -11.54 1.90
CA HIS A 288 -0.09 -11.98 1.70
C HIS A 288 0.90 -10.91 2.20
N ARG A 289 2.13 -11.33 2.47
CA ARG A 289 3.21 -10.48 2.98
C ARG A 289 4.56 -10.92 2.43
N VAL A 290 5.58 -10.10 2.62
CA VAL A 290 6.97 -10.52 2.37
C VAL A 290 7.73 -10.45 3.68
N VAL A 291 8.33 -11.55 4.12
CA VAL A 291 9.25 -11.55 5.27
C VAL A 291 10.60 -11.00 4.86
N SER A 292 11.24 -10.25 5.77
CA SER A 292 12.57 -9.73 5.55
C SER A 292 13.64 -10.81 5.81
N ASN A 293 14.84 -10.62 5.26
CA ASN A 293 15.92 -11.60 5.34
C ASN A 293 17.21 -10.91 5.83
N LYS A 294 17.95 -11.55 6.74
CA LYS A 294 19.18 -10.96 7.31
C LYS A 294 20.38 -10.94 6.36
N TYR A 295 20.45 -11.91 5.45
CA TYR A 295 21.68 -12.24 4.73
C TYR A 295 21.60 -11.97 3.23
N GLN A 296 20.43 -12.13 2.63
CA GLN A 296 20.25 -12.06 1.18
C GLN A 296 19.29 -10.94 0.81
N GLU A 297 19.67 -10.14 -0.17
CA GLU A 297 18.72 -9.26 -0.85
C GLU A 297 17.79 -10.09 -1.73
N ARG A 298 16.57 -9.61 -1.90
CA ARG A 298 15.56 -10.25 -2.75
C ARG A 298 15.02 -9.24 -3.75
N PHE A 299 14.80 -9.67 -4.98
CA PHE A 299 14.10 -8.89 -5.99
C PHE A 299 12.71 -9.49 -6.28
N SER A 300 11.84 -8.72 -6.92
CA SER A 300 10.69 -9.27 -7.64
C SER A 300 10.15 -8.26 -8.63
N VAL A 301 9.38 -8.74 -9.59
CA VAL A 301 8.65 -7.90 -10.54
C VAL A 301 7.18 -8.30 -10.50
N ALA A 302 6.29 -7.37 -10.19
CA ALA A 302 4.85 -7.60 -10.17
C ALA A 302 4.19 -6.77 -11.27
N TYR A 303 3.34 -7.39 -12.08
CA TYR A 303 2.48 -6.73 -13.06
C TYR A 303 1.06 -6.74 -12.53
N PHE A 304 0.47 -5.56 -12.34
CA PHE A 304 -0.87 -5.40 -11.77
C PHE A 304 -1.88 -5.10 -12.87
N VAL A 305 -2.94 -5.92 -12.95
CA VAL A 305 -4.04 -5.73 -13.90
C VAL A 305 -5.10 -4.85 -13.26
N CYS A 306 -5.00 -3.55 -13.51
CA CYS A 306 -5.88 -2.54 -12.95
C CYS A 306 -6.79 -1.95 -14.03
N PRO A 307 -8.08 -1.76 -13.74
CA PRO A 307 -8.99 -1.07 -14.65
C PRO A 307 -8.85 0.47 -14.53
N SER A 308 -9.55 1.21 -15.37
CA SER A 308 -9.76 2.66 -15.19
C SER A 308 -10.52 2.95 -13.88
N LYS A 309 -10.36 4.15 -13.33
CA LYS A 309 -11.01 4.55 -12.07
C LYS A 309 -12.53 4.51 -12.18
N GLU A 310 -13.07 4.73 -13.38
CA GLU A 310 -14.50 4.81 -13.66
C GLU A 310 -15.13 3.41 -13.84
N THR A 311 -14.31 2.35 -13.91
CA THR A 311 -14.80 0.99 -14.14
C THR A 311 -15.68 0.54 -12.98
N MET A 312 -16.93 0.20 -13.30
CA MET A 312 -17.89 -0.33 -12.33
C MET A 312 -17.67 -1.82 -12.09
N ILE A 313 -17.56 -2.18 -10.82
CA ILE A 313 -17.44 -3.55 -10.35
C ILE A 313 -18.78 -4.01 -9.80
N GLN A 314 -19.31 -5.08 -10.39
CA GLN A 314 -20.58 -5.68 -9.99
C GLN A 314 -20.62 -7.17 -10.39
N SER A 315 -21.08 -8.00 -9.46
CA SER A 315 -21.45 -9.40 -9.71
C SER A 315 -22.81 -9.47 -10.43
N ASN A 316 -22.96 -10.44 -11.34
CA ASN A 316 -24.25 -10.83 -11.93
C ASN A 316 -24.93 -12.00 -11.19
N VAL A 317 -24.30 -12.54 -10.15
CA VAL A 317 -24.82 -13.61 -9.31
C VAL A 317 -25.62 -13.03 -8.14
N GLU A 318 -26.83 -13.54 -7.94
CA GLU A 318 -27.71 -13.19 -6.82
C GLU A 318 -27.80 -14.33 -5.78
N PRO A 319 -27.83 -14.02 -4.47
CA PRO A 319 -27.74 -12.67 -3.90
C PRO A 319 -26.31 -12.10 -4.03
N ALA A 320 -26.23 -10.81 -4.38
CA ALA A 320 -24.94 -10.11 -4.44
C ALA A 320 -24.33 -9.94 -3.04
N LYS A 321 -23.10 -10.44 -2.86
CA LYS A 321 -22.33 -10.29 -1.61
C LYS A 321 -21.74 -8.90 -1.43
N TYR A 322 -21.45 -8.24 -2.55
CA TYR A 322 -20.82 -6.92 -2.61
C TYR A 322 -21.76 -5.95 -3.31
N ARG A 323 -21.91 -4.73 -2.77
CA ARG A 323 -22.63 -3.66 -3.47
C ARG A 323 -21.88 -3.29 -4.75
N LYS A 324 -22.55 -2.59 -5.67
CA LYS A 324 -21.89 -1.98 -6.82
C LYS A 324 -20.99 -0.82 -6.38
N PHE A 325 -19.80 -0.70 -6.98
CA PHE A 325 -18.82 0.36 -6.71
C PHE A 325 -17.91 0.59 -7.93
N SER A 326 -17.25 1.75 -8.01
CA SER A 326 -16.20 1.99 -9.02
C SER A 326 -14.81 1.70 -8.46
N PHE A 327 -13.84 1.40 -9.32
CA PHE A 327 -12.46 1.20 -8.86
C PHE A 327 -11.89 2.45 -8.17
N GLY A 328 -12.19 3.65 -8.69
CA GLY A 328 -11.78 4.92 -8.10
C GLY A 328 -12.34 5.12 -6.70
N GLU A 329 -13.63 4.82 -6.50
CA GLU A 329 -14.28 4.85 -5.19
C GLU A 329 -13.60 3.88 -4.21
N TYR A 330 -13.36 2.64 -4.65
CA TYR A 330 -12.70 1.64 -3.80
C TYR A 330 -11.30 2.07 -3.38
N ARG A 331 -10.53 2.62 -4.32
CA ARG A 331 -9.19 3.14 -4.05
C ARG A 331 -9.20 4.31 -3.08
N GLN A 332 -10.12 5.25 -3.25
CA GLN A 332 -10.27 6.38 -2.34
C GLN A 332 -10.61 5.91 -0.93
N GLN A 333 -11.51 4.94 -0.80
CA GLN A 333 -11.83 4.32 0.48
C GLN A 333 -10.60 3.65 1.11
N VAL A 334 -9.82 2.87 0.36
CA VAL A 334 -8.59 2.24 0.87
C VAL A 334 -7.58 3.29 1.34
N GLN A 335 -7.41 4.39 0.61
CA GLN A 335 -6.50 5.46 1.00
C GLN A 335 -6.96 6.15 2.30
N GLN A 336 -8.27 6.35 2.47
CA GLN A 336 -8.86 6.87 3.71
C GLN A 336 -8.69 5.88 4.87
N ASP A 337 -8.93 4.58 4.63
CA ASP A 337 -8.78 3.54 5.65
C ASP A 337 -7.34 3.51 6.19
N VAL A 338 -6.36 3.55 5.29
CA VAL A 338 -4.95 3.50 5.67
C VAL A 338 -4.51 4.81 6.33
N SER A 339 -4.99 5.97 5.89
CA SER A 339 -4.65 7.24 6.53
C SER A 339 -5.20 7.34 7.96
N LEU A 340 -6.40 6.79 8.21
CA LEU A 340 -7.05 6.83 9.50
C LEU A 340 -6.58 5.73 10.45
N THR A 341 -6.39 4.51 9.95
CA THR A 341 -6.17 3.32 10.79
C THR A 341 -4.78 2.70 10.64
N GLY A 342 -4.03 3.08 9.61
CA GLY A 342 -2.77 2.46 9.22
C GLY A 342 -2.93 1.12 8.49
N TYR A 343 -4.16 0.67 8.22
CA TYR A 343 -4.45 -0.59 7.54
C TYR A 343 -5.59 -0.46 6.53
N LYS A 344 -5.61 -1.34 5.54
CA LYS A 344 -6.68 -1.45 4.54
C LYS A 344 -7.83 -2.28 5.11
N VAL A 345 -9.05 -1.75 5.12
CA VAL A 345 -10.26 -2.53 5.47
C VAL A 345 -10.67 -3.45 4.32
N GLY A 346 -10.47 -2.98 3.07
CA GLY A 346 -10.66 -3.77 1.86
C GLY A 346 -12.13 -4.08 1.58
N LEU A 347 -12.44 -5.23 0.99
CA LEU A 347 -13.79 -5.58 0.52
C LEU A 347 -14.86 -5.65 1.63
N ALA A 348 -14.47 -5.72 2.90
CA ALA A 348 -15.42 -5.69 4.01
C ALA A 348 -16.23 -4.37 4.06
N SER A 349 -15.66 -3.26 3.56
CA SER A 349 -16.37 -1.97 3.49
C SER A 349 -17.46 -1.94 2.41
N ILE A 350 -17.45 -2.89 1.48
CA ILE A 350 -18.30 -2.98 0.28
C ILE A 350 -19.33 -4.13 0.37
N LEU A 351 -19.39 -4.87 1.48
CA LEU A 351 -20.42 -5.89 1.67
C LEU A 351 -21.83 -5.29 1.64
N THR A 352 -22.76 -5.99 0.99
CA THR A 352 -24.21 -5.63 0.97
C THR A 352 -24.80 -5.72 2.37
N GLU A 353 -24.48 -6.79 3.10
CA GLU A 353 -24.80 -6.94 4.51
C GLU A 353 -23.58 -6.56 5.36
N GLN A 354 -23.67 -5.43 6.04
CA GLN A 354 -22.68 -5.04 7.05
C GLN A 354 -22.89 -5.91 8.29
N PRO A 355 -21.88 -6.65 8.80
CA PRO A 355 -22.02 -7.31 10.08
C PRO A 355 -22.29 -6.23 11.14
N VAL A 356 -23.25 -6.47 12.05
CA VAL A 356 -23.77 -5.50 13.04
C VAL A 356 -22.67 -4.79 13.86
N LYS A 357 -21.46 -5.36 13.93
CA LYS A 357 -20.29 -4.73 14.56
C LYS A 357 -19.69 -3.54 13.77
N LEU A 358 -19.85 -3.47 12.44
CA LEU A 358 -19.33 -2.41 11.57
C LEU A 358 -20.25 -1.19 11.47
N VAL A 359 -21.54 -1.36 11.81
CA VAL A 359 -22.55 -0.28 11.75
C VAL A 359 -22.21 0.87 12.73
N ASN A 360 -21.57 0.58 13.86
CA ASN A 360 -21.14 1.61 14.82
C ASN A 360 -20.00 2.53 14.34
N LEU A 361 -19.32 2.21 13.23
CA LEU A 361 -18.26 3.04 12.66
C LEU A 361 -18.73 3.89 11.47
N LYS A 362 -19.80 3.48 10.77
CA LYS A 362 -20.28 4.17 9.55
C LYS A 362 -21.26 5.31 9.81
N ASP A 363 -21.97 5.31 10.93
CA ASP A 363 -22.98 6.35 11.24
C ASP A 363 -22.38 7.71 11.69
N GLN A 364 -21.06 7.92 11.56
CA GLN A 364 -20.43 9.19 11.91
C GLN A 364 -19.90 10.03 10.75
N VAL A 365 -19.84 9.52 9.50
CA VAL A 365 -19.19 10.28 8.43
C VAL A 365 -19.87 10.03 7.08
N PHE A 366 -20.77 10.92 6.66
CA PHE A 366 -20.96 11.26 5.25
C PHE A 366 -21.63 12.64 5.10
N MET A 367 -21.17 13.37 4.07
CA MET A 367 -21.60 14.67 3.53
C MET A 367 -20.94 15.93 4.13
N SER A 368 -19.80 16.34 3.54
CA SER A 368 -19.79 17.37 2.49
C SER A 368 -18.36 17.58 1.94
N ASP A 369 -18.22 17.55 0.62
CA ASP A 369 -16.99 17.77 -0.15
C ASP A 369 -16.43 19.20 -0.03
N LEU A 370 -15.10 19.35 0.05
CA LEU A 370 -14.26 20.00 -0.97
C LEU A 370 -12.78 20.04 -0.56
N ASP A 371 -11.95 20.02 -1.61
CA ASP A 371 -10.51 19.80 -1.67
C ASP A 371 -9.65 20.72 -0.79
N ASP A 372 -8.62 20.12 -0.17
CA ASP A 372 -7.31 20.73 0.03
C ASP A 372 -6.27 19.62 0.27
N GLN A 373 -5.14 19.70 -0.42
CA GLN A 373 -4.07 18.70 -0.48
C GLN A 373 -3.50 18.36 0.92
N ILE A 374 -3.57 17.08 1.30
CA ILE A 374 -3.03 16.51 2.56
C ILE A 374 -1.96 15.45 2.21
N PRO A 375 -0.82 15.37 2.91
CA PRO A 375 0.29 14.50 2.55
C PRO A 375 -0.12 13.02 2.51
N ALA A 376 0.27 12.34 1.43
CA ALA A 376 -0.12 10.97 1.14
C ALA A 376 0.30 9.99 2.26
N ALA A 377 -0.70 9.38 2.90
CA ALA A 377 -0.54 8.17 3.68
C ALA A 377 -0.33 6.95 2.76
N PHE A 378 0.34 5.93 3.28
CA PHE A 378 0.79 4.75 2.56
C PHE A 378 -0.36 3.88 2.01
N ASP A 379 -0.80 4.14 0.78
CA ASP A 379 -1.45 3.13 -0.08
C ASP A 379 -0.39 2.61 -1.07
N PRO A 380 -0.05 1.30 -1.08
CA PRO A 380 0.90 0.74 -2.04
C PRO A 380 0.48 0.92 -3.51
N PHE A 381 -0.72 1.46 -3.79
CA PHE A 381 -1.25 1.78 -5.11
C PHE A 381 -1.42 3.29 -5.41
N ALA A 382 -1.32 4.22 -4.44
CA ALA A 382 -1.56 5.67 -4.64
C ALA A 382 -0.64 6.24 -5.73
N GLU A 383 -1.15 6.68 -6.90
CA GLU A 383 -0.34 7.35 -7.93
C GLU A 383 -0.43 8.87 -7.82
N ALA A 384 0.60 9.49 -8.40
CA ALA A 384 0.91 10.91 -8.56
C ALA A 384 -0.24 11.73 -9.13
N ASN A 385 -0.38 12.97 -8.63
CA ASN A 385 -0.84 14.12 -9.39
C ASN A 385 -0.23 15.38 -8.77
N ALA A 386 0.64 16.03 -9.52
CA ALA A 386 0.92 17.46 -9.39
C ALA A 386 -0.17 18.20 -10.18
N ASP A 387 -0.84 19.18 -9.56
CA ASP A 387 -0.75 20.57 -10.03
C ASP A 387 -1.52 21.56 -9.14
N ASP A 388 -0.86 22.71 -9.06
CA ASP A 388 -1.21 24.08 -8.71
C ASP A 388 -1.65 24.48 -7.29
N SER A 389 -0.91 25.48 -6.80
CA SER A 389 -0.93 26.02 -5.45
C SER A 389 -1.46 27.46 -5.47
N GLY A 390 -2.65 27.67 -4.90
CA GLY A 390 -3.19 28.98 -4.60
C GLY A 390 -2.81 29.45 -3.18
N ALA A 391 -2.16 30.60 -3.07
CA ALA A 391 -1.79 31.22 -1.81
C ALA A 391 -3.00 31.62 -0.95
N GLY A 392 -3.09 31.08 0.28
CA GLY A 392 -4.13 31.42 1.27
C GLY A 392 -3.55 31.88 2.61
N THR A 393 -3.99 33.03 3.08
CA THR A 393 -3.63 33.67 4.36
C THR A 393 -3.88 32.76 5.57
N LYS A 394 -2.88 32.60 6.46
CA LYS A 394 -2.93 31.70 7.63
C LYS A 394 -3.93 32.18 8.69
N GLU A 395 -5.02 31.43 8.85
CA GLU A 395 -6.04 31.62 9.90
C GLU A 395 -5.59 30.90 11.19
N TYR A 396 -5.44 31.62 12.31
CA TYR A 396 -4.97 31.05 13.59
C TYR A 396 -6.12 30.83 14.57
N VAL A 397 -6.06 29.74 15.35
CA VAL A 397 -6.97 29.47 16.47
C VAL A 397 -6.35 30.01 17.76
N HIS A 398 -7.08 30.90 18.43
CA HIS A 398 -6.64 31.55 19.65
C HIS A 398 -7.28 30.87 20.87
N ILE A 399 -6.46 30.31 21.75
CA ILE A 399 -6.90 29.78 23.05
C ILE A 399 -6.47 30.77 24.12
N ARG A 400 -7.43 31.44 24.77
CA ARG A 400 -7.14 32.48 25.77
C ARG A 400 -7.64 32.06 27.15
N ILE A 401 -6.97 32.50 28.21
CA ILE A 401 -7.49 32.42 29.57
C ILE A 401 -7.91 33.81 30.05
N GLN A 402 -9.07 33.88 30.71
CA GLN A 402 -9.61 35.10 31.32
C GLN A 402 -9.93 34.81 32.80
N GLN A 403 -9.67 35.76 33.69
CA GLN A 403 -9.96 35.61 35.12
C GLN A 403 -11.37 36.14 35.38
N ARG A 404 -12.23 35.28 35.95
CA ARG A 404 -13.65 35.59 36.17
C ARG A 404 -13.90 36.22 37.54
N ASN A 405 -13.22 35.74 38.59
CA ASN A 405 -13.23 36.30 39.96
C ASN A 405 -12.13 35.63 40.79
N GLY A 406 -11.25 36.39 41.46
CA GLY A 406 -10.27 35.92 42.45
C GLY A 406 -9.49 34.66 42.05
N ARG A 407 -10.02 33.47 42.35
CA ARG A 407 -9.42 32.15 42.05
C ARG A 407 -10.02 31.39 40.85
N LYS A 408 -11.03 31.93 40.16
CA LYS A 408 -11.74 31.26 39.04
C LYS A 408 -11.30 31.82 37.69
N SER A 409 -10.90 30.94 36.79
CA SER A 409 -10.53 31.24 35.40
C SER A 409 -11.50 30.62 34.39
N LEU A 410 -11.49 31.17 33.18
CA LEU A 410 -12.27 30.73 32.03
C LEU A 410 -11.32 30.60 30.84
N THR A 411 -11.37 29.47 30.13
CA THR A 411 -10.63 29.27 28.88
C THR A 411 -11.58 29.50 27.70
N THR A 412 -11.20 30.37 26.76
CA THR A 412 -11.95 30.63 25.54
C THR A 412 -11.19 30.12 24.31
N VAL A 413 -11.92 29.50 23.38
CA VAL A 413 -11.38 28.99 22.11
C VAL A 413 -12.04 29.75 20.98
N GLN A 414 -11.24 30.52 20.24
CA GLN A 414 -11.65 31.46 19.21
C GLN A 414 -10.96 31.15 17.88
N GLY A 415 -11.58 31.48 16.75
CA GLY A 415 -10.99 31.28 15.42
C GLY A 415 -11.06 29.84 14.90
N LEU A 416 -11.88 28.98 15.52
CA LEU A 416 -12.27 27.72 14.88
C LEU A 416 -13.03 28.05 13.58
N ARG A 417 -12.83 27.23 12.54
CA ARG A 417 -13.56 27.40 11.28
C ARG A 417 -15.05 27.22 11.52
N LYS A 418 -15.87 28.04 10.86
CA LYS A 418 -17.35 28.02 10.98
C LYS A 418 -17.97 26.69 10.55
N GLU A 419 -17.22 25.87 9.81
CA GLU A 419 -17.59 24.53 9.35
C GLU A 419 -17.66 23.51 10.50
N PHE A 420 -16.98 23.75 11.62
CA PHE A 420 -17.00 22.84 12.76
C PHE A 420 -18.28 22.99 13.60
N SER A 421 -18.82 21.88 14.07
CA SER A 421 -19.92 21.91 15.05
C SER A 421 -19.39 22.20 16.46
N TYR A 422 -19.44 23.47 16.86
CA TYR A 422 -19.04 23.95 18.19
C TYR A 422 -19.74 23.19 19.33
N SER A 423 -20.99 22.79 19.12
CA SER A 423 -21.80 22.01 20.07
C SER A 423 -21.24 20.60 20.29
N LYS A 424 -20.73 19.95 19.24
CA LYS A 424 -20.10 18.62 19.32
C LYS A 424 -18.73 18.71 19.98
N ILE A 425 -17.89 19.67 19.53
CA ILE A 425 -16.58 19.92 20.13
C ILE A 425 -16.73 20.22 21.63
N LEU A 426 -17.70 21.06 22.02
CA LEU A 426 -17.97 21.33 23.43
C LEU A 426 -18.39 20.07 24.20
N LYS A 427 -19.17 19.16 23.60
CA LYS A 427 -19.59 17.92 24.25
C LYS A 427 -18.41 17.00 24.55
N ASP A 428 -17.47 16.90 23.60
CA ASP A 428 -16.27 16.06 23.76
C ASP A 428 -15.30 16.66 24.77
N LEU A 429 -15.07 17.99 24.71
CA LEU A 429 -14.27 18.72 25.71
C LEU A 429 -14.84 18.59 27.12
N LYS A 430 -16.18 18.63 27.28
CA LYS A 430 -16.84 18.41 28.58
C LYS A 430 -16.62 16.98 29.09
N LYS A 431 -16.72 15.98 28.20
CA LYS A 431 -16.56 14.57 28.53
C LYS A 431 -15.11 14.26 28.94
N GLU A 432 -14.15 14.82 28.22
CA GLU A 432 -12.73 14.52 28.42
C GLU A 432 -12.12 15.27 29.61
N PHE A 433 -12.50 16.53 29.82
CA PHE A 433 -11.89 17.37 30.86
C PHE A 433 -12.72 17.48 32.14
N CYS A 434 -13.87 16.77 32.20
CA CYS A 434 -14.85 16.83 33.30
C CYS A 434 -15.21 18.28 33.71
N CYS A 435 -15.21 19.21 32.75
CA CYS A 435 -15.41 20.64 33.00
C CYS A 435 -16.74 21.11 32.38
N ASN A 436 -17.31 22.20 32.92
CA ASN A 436 -18.48 22.83 32.32
C ASN A 436 -18.08 23.85 31.25
N GLY A 437 -18.95 24.06 30.27
CA GLY A 437 -18.73 25.04 29.22
C GLY A 437 -19.96 25.33 28.37
N THR A 438 -19.86 26.36 27.53
CA THR A 438 -20.96 26.90 26.72
C THR A 438 -20.40 27.48 25.42
N VAL A 439 -21.19 27.39 24.34
CA VAL A 439 -20.91 28.10 23.09
C VAL A 439 -21.60 29.45 23.18
N VAL A 440 -20.86 30.53 22.94
CA VAL A 440 -21.37 31.90 22.96
C VAL A 440 -21.15 32.52 21.59
N GLN A 441 -22.12 33.29 21.12
CA GLN A 441 -21.98 34.09 19.90
C GLN A 441 -21.34 35.42 20.26
N ASP A 442 -20.14 35.69 19.74
CA ASP A 442 -19.44 36.94 19.88
C ASP A 442 -19.69 37.83 18.63
N PRO A 443 -20.01 39.13 18.80
CA PRO A 443 -20.30 40.04 17.68
C PRO A 443 -19.14 40.24 16.71
N GLU A 444 -17.89 40.15 17.17
CA GLU A 444 -16.68 40.35 16.36
C GLU A 444 -16.02 39.04 15.95
N LEU A 445 -16.09 38.01 16.81
CA LEU A 445 -15.29 36.78 16.66
C LEU A 445 -16.12 35.54 16.26
N GLY A 446 -17.42 35.68 16.08
CA GLY A 446 -18.31 34.57 15.70
C GLY A 446 -18.59 33.62 16.86
N GLN A 447 -18.73 32.32 16.58
CA GLN A 447 -18.98 31.33 17.63
C GLN A 447 -17.70 31.07 18.44
N VAL A 448 -17.80 31.11 19.77
CA VAL A 448 -16.69 30.94 20.72
C VAL A 448 -17.05 29.88 21.74
N ILE A 449 -16.13 28.95 22.01
CA ILE A 449 -16.29 27.96 23.08
C ILE A 449 -15.70 28.52 24.38
N GLN A 450 -16.47 28.50 25.45
CA GLN A 450 -16.02 28.88 26.79
C GLN A 450 -16.04 27.67 27.72
N LEU A 451 -14.90 27.38 28.36
CA LEU A 451 -14.72 26.30 29.34
C LEU A 451 -14.33 26.87 30.70
N GLN A 452 -14.82 26.25 31.78
CA GLN A 452 -14.43 26.60 33.15
C GLN A 452 -13.03 26.06 33.49
N GLY A 453 -12.20 26.89 34.13
CA GLY A 453 -10.83 26.57 34.53
C GLY A 453 -9.77 26.91 33.47
N ASP A 454 -8.50 26.72 33.82
CA ASP A 454 -7.39 26.78 32.86
C ASP A 454 -7.27 25.43 32.16
N GLN A 455 -7.77 25.37 30.93
CA GLN A 455 -7.75 24.16 30.10
C GLN A 455 -6.86 24.37 28.87
N ARG A 456 -6.00 25.40 28.84
CA ARG A 456 -5.30 25.81 27.61
C ARG A 456 -4.45 24.70 27.00
N LYS A 457 -3.68 23.98 27.83
CA LYS A 457 -2.83 22.86 27.39
C LYS A 457 -3.66 21.65 26.95
N ASN A 458 -4.73 21.37 27.68
CA ASN A 458 -5.62 20.23 27.41
C ASN A 458 -6.39 20.46 26.11
N VAL A 459 -7.01 21.64 25.94
CA VAL A 459 -7.68 22.05 24.70
C VAL A 459 -6.71 22.06 23.53
N SER A 460 -5.50 22.61 23.68
CA SER A 460 -4.52 22.61 22.59
C SER A 460 -4.14 21.19 22.17
N THR A 461 -3.99 20.28 23.12
CA THR A 461 -3.64 18.87 22.85
C THR A 461 -4.80 18.17 22.17
N PHE A 462 -6.02 18.37 22.67
CA PHE A 462 -7.24 17.82 22.10
C PHE A 462 -7.49 18.29 20.67
N LEU A 463 -7.37 19.59 20.39
CA LEU A 463 -7.58 20.12 19.03
C LEU A 463 -6.58 19.56 18.01
N VAL A 464 -5.35 19.25 18.45
CA VAL A 464 -4.33 18.61 17.61
C VAL A 464 -4.61 17.11 17.44
N GLN A 465 -4.94 16.40 18.52
CA GLN A 465 -5.23 14.96 18.49
C GLN A 465 -6.51 14.63 17.71
N ALA A 466 -7.54 15.47 17.83
CA ALA A 466 -8.79 15.35 17.08
C ALA A 466 -8.67 15.82 15.62
N GLY A 467 -7.48 16.26 15.19
CA GLY A 467 -7.24 16.74 13.82
C GLY A 467 -7.97 18.04 13.46
N ILE A 468 -8.50 18.76 14.45
CA ILE A 468 -9.30 19.99 14.23
C ILE A 468 -8.38 21.16 13.86
N VAL A 469 -7.20 21.27 14.48
CA VAL A 469 -6.24 22.36 14.24
C VAL A 469 -4.80 21.82 14.29
N LYS A 470 -3.98 22.14 13.29
CA LYS A 470 -2.53 21.83 13.33
C LYS A 470 -1.84 22.62 14.45
N LYS A 471 -0.80 22.03 15.05
CA LYS A 471 -0.07 22.63 16.18
C LYS A 471 0.50 24.01 15.83
N GLU A 472 0.97 24.23 14.60
CA GLU A 472 1.47 25.54 14.16
C GLU A 472 0.41 26.63 14.05
N HIS A 473 -0.88 26.28 14.00
CA HIS A 473 -2.00 27.22 13.87
C HIS A 473 -2.69 27.54 15.19
N ILE A 474 -2.17 27.05 16.33
CA ILE A 474 -2.70 27.35 17.66
C ILE A 474 -1.84 28.42 18.33
N LYS A 475 -2.46 29.54 18.71
CA LYS A 475 -1.86 30.56 19.58
C LYS A 475 -2.49 30.51 20.95
N ILE A 476 -1.72 30.12 21.96
CA ILE A 476 -2.14 30.11 23.35
C ILE A 476 -1.81 31.47 23.99
N HIS A 477 -2.80 32.12 24.57
CA HIS A 477 -2.68 33.40 25.27
C HIS A 477 -2.98 33.20 26.76
N GLY A 478 -2.32 33.96 27.61
CA GLY A 478 -2.72 34.09 29.02
C GLY A 478 -2.03 35.24 29.72
N PHE A 479 -2.12 35.21 31.05
CA PHE A 479 -1.49 36.20 31.92
C PHE A 479 0.02 36.25 31.76
#